data_AF-A0A1F9C048-F1
#
_entry.id   AF-A0A1F9C048-F1
#
_cell.length_a   1.000
_cell.length_b   1.000
_cell.length_c   1.000
_cell.angle_alpha   90.00
_cell.angle_beta   90.00
_cell.angle_gamma   90.00
#
_symmetry.space_group_name_H-M   'P 1'
#
loop_
_entity.id
_entity.type
_entity.pdbx_description
1 polymer ?
#
loop_
_entity_poly.entity_id
_entity_poly.type
_entity_poly.pdbx_seq_one_letter_code
_entity_poly.pdbx_strand_id
1 'polypeptide(L)'
;MAKYGRGLNREVVAAVNAALITEPFSTKDIRKLIKIKNWKPEPTENHINVTLANGASDKHSVTYKKYFLSVGGGQYEVKPQYKGRDWL
;
A
#
# COMPACT_ATOMS: atom_id res chain seq x y z
N MET A 1 -13.23 0.82 -12.51
CA MET A 1 -12.88 -0.41 -11.77
C MET A 1 -11.44 -0.32 -11.32
N ALA A 2 -11.13 -0.67 -10.07
CA ALA A 2 -9.75 -0.73 -9.63
C ALA A 2 -9.07 -1.99 -10.18
N LYS A 3 -7.81 -1.85 -10.61
CA LYS A 3 -7.06 -2.94 -11.27
C LYS A 3 -6.74 -4.12 -10.34
N TYR A 4 -6.69 -3.87 -9.02
CA TYR A 4 -6.28 -4.84 -8.00
C TYR A 4 -7.21 -4.74 -6.80
N GLY A 5 -8.26 -5.57 -6.73
CA GLY A 5 -9.26 -5.51 -5.66
C GLY A 5 -9.89 -4.13 -5.54
N ARG A 6 -9.72 -3.46 -4.40
CA ARG A 6 -10.16 -2.08 -4.12
C ARG A 6 -9.19 -1.00 -4.61
N GLY A 7 -8.04 -1.40 -5.16
CA GLY A 7 -6.89 -0.56 -5.52
C GLY A 7 -5.70 -0.89 -4.62
N LEU A 8 -4.48 -0.94 -5.20
CA LEU A 8 -3.29 -1.47 -4.50
C LEU A 8 -3.02 -0.80 -3.16
N ASN A 9 -3.11 0.54 -3.07
CA ASN A 9 -2.94 1.25 -1.79
C ASN A 9 -3.95 0.81 -0.72
N ARG A 10 -5.23 0.69 -1.10
CA ARG A 10 -6.29 0.28 -0.18
C ARG A 10 -6.14 -1.17 0.25
N GLU A 11 -5.68 -2.05 -0.65
CA GLU A 11 -5.40 -3.44 -0.30
C GLU A 11 -4.22 -3.57 0.67
N VAL A 12 -3.20 -2.72 0.55
CA VAL A 12 -2.09 -2.66 1.51
C VAL A 12 -2.59 -2.19 2.88
N VAL A 13 -3.38 -1.11 2.93
CA VAL A 13 -4.00 -0.65 4.19
C VAL A 13 -4.84 -1.75 4.83
N ALA A 14 -5.67 -2.43 4.04
CA ALA A 14 -6.48 -3.55 4.51
C ALA A 14 -5.62 -4.69 5.07
N ALA A 15 -4.50 -5.00 4.40
CA ALA A 15 -3.60 -6.07 4.82
C ALA A 15 -2.88 -5.72 6.13
N VAL A 16 -2.48 -4.47 6.32
CA VAL A 16 -1.91 -3.98 7.58
C VAL A 16 -2.95 -4.05 8.71
N ASN A 17 -4.17 -3.55 8.49
CA ASN A 17 -5.24 -3.60 9.48
C ASN A 17 -5.71 -5.03 9.81
N ALA A 18 -5.52 -5.98 8.89
CA ALA A 18 -5.79 -7.40 9.10
C ALA A 18 -4.58 -8.18 9.66
N ALA A 19 -3.49 -7.50 10.02
CA ALA A 19 -2.23 -8.10 10.49
C ALA A 19 -1.60 -9.11 9.51
N LEU A 20 -1.89 -8.99 8.21
CA LEU A 20 -1.26 -9.77 7.13
C LEU A 20 0.09 -9.16 6.70
N ILE A 21 0.27 -7.87 6.92
CA ILE A 21 1.53 -7.14 6.73
C ILE A 21 1.86 -6.46 8.06
N THR A 22 3.07 -6.67 8.54
CA THR A 22 3.60 -5.97 9.72
C THR A 22 4.26 -4.65 9.30
N GLU A 23 4.02 -3.60 10.07
CA GLU A 23 4.70 -2.31 9.89
C GLU A 23 6.04 -2.30 10.67
N PRO A 24 7.07 -1.57 10.18
CA PRO A 24 7.12 -0.93 8.87
C PRO A 24 7.31 -1.97 7.74
N PHE A 25 6.66 -1.74 6.61
CA PHE A 25 6.62 -2.69 5.49
C PHE A 25 7.39 -2.20 4.27
N SER A 26 7.82 -3.15 3.44
CA SER A 26 8.57 -2.91 2.21
C SER A 26 7.85 -3.43 0.97
N THR A 27 8.42 -3.16 -0.19
CA THR A 27 7.97 -3.72 -1.48
C THR A 27 7.98 -5.26 -1.49
N LYS A 28 8.87 -5.88 -0.70
CA LYS A 28 8.94 -7.34 -0.54
C LYS A 28 7.70 -7.90 0.16
N ASP A 29 7.17 -7.18 1.16
CA ASP A 29 5.98 -7.62 1.91
C ASP A 29 4.72 -7.47 1.06
N ILE A 30 4.65 -6.41 0.24
CA ILE A 30 3.57 -6.27 -0.75
C ILE A 30 3.64 -7.37 -1.81
N ARG A 31 4.84 -7.80 -2.22
CA ARG A 31 4.98 -8.92 -3.15
C ARG A 31 4.45 -10.23 -2.57
N LYS A 32 4.66 -10.48 -1.26
CA LYS A 32 4.03 -11.62 -0.58
C LYS A 32 2.50 -11.48 -0.58
N LEU A 33 1.97 -10.30 -0.28
CA LEU A 33 0.53 -10.03 -0.35
C LEU A 33 -0.04 -10.29 -1.75
N ILE A 34 0.62 -9.83 -2.81
CA ILE A 34 0.20 -10.05 -4.20
C ILE A 34 0.09 -11.54 -4.51
N LYS A 35 1.08 -12.34 -4.10
CA LYS A 35 1.06 -13.81 -4.27
C LYS A 35 -0.08 -14.46 -3.52
N ILE A 36 -0.34 -14.04 -2.27
CA ILE A 36 -1.48 -14.53 -1.47
C ILE A 36 -2.81 -14.17 -2.13
N LYS A 37 -2.93 -12.95 -2.67
CA LYS A 37 -4.14 -12.46 -3.34
C LYS A 37 -4.32 -13.01 -4.76
N ASN A 38 -3.27 -13.59 -5.36
CA ASN A 38 -3.28 -14.22 -6.68
C ASN A 38 -3.87 -13.32 -7.78
N TRP A 39 -3.51 -12.03 -7.79
CA TRP A 39 -4.00 -11.08 -8.79
C TRP A 39 -3.39 -11.35 -10.18
N LYS A 40 -4.23 -11.24 -11.22
CA LYS A 40 -3.83 -11.44 -12.62
C LYS A 40 -4.27 -10.26 -13.49
N PRO A 41 -3.37 -9.60 -14.24
CA PRO A 41 -1.90 -9.78 -14.19
C PRO A 41 -1.32 -9.30 -12.86
N GLU A 42 -0.20 -9.87 -12.42
CA GLU A 42 0.47 -9.41 -11.20
C GLU A 42 0.97 -7.96 -11.37
N PRO A 43 0.87 -7.10 -10.33
CA PRO A 43 1.54 -5.80 -10.32
C PRO A 43 3.05 -5.95 -10.53
N THR A 44 3.61 -5.19 -11.47
CA THR A 44 5.06 -5.15 -11.70
C THR A 44 5.79 -4.48 -10.53
N GLU A 45 7.09 -4.73 -10.39
CA GLU A 45 7.91 -4.11 -9.35
C GLU A 45 7.87 -2.59 -9.40
N ASN A 46 8.02 -2.02 -10.60
CA ASN A 46 7.93 -0.58 -10.81
C ASN A 46 6.55 -0.04 -10.40
N HIS A 47 5.48 -0.79 -10.67
CA HIS A 47 4.14 -0.36 -10.25
C HIS A 47 4.02 -0.32 -8.72
N ILE A 48 4.58 -1.31 -8.00
CA ILE A 48 4.59 -1.33 -6.53
C ILE A 48 5.41 -0.16 -5.98
N ASN A 49 6.62 0.06 -6.52
CA ASN A 49 7.52 1.13 -6.08
C ASN A 49 6.87 2.51 -6.26
N VAL A 50 6.33 2.78 -7.46
CA VAL A 50 5.65 4.05 -7.77
C VAL A 50 4.40 4.23 -6.90
N THR A 51 3.64 3.16 -6.68
CA THR A 51 2.42 3.19 -5.87
C THR A 51 2.72 3.59 -4.42
N LEU A 52 3.76 3.00 -3.81
CA LEU A 52 4.17 3.35 -2.46
C LEU A 52 4.73 4.76 -2.37
N ALA A 53 5.63 5.13 -3.28
CA ALA A 53 6.22 6.47 -3.31
C ALA A 53 5.13 7.55 -3.47
N ASN A 54 4.16 7.35 -4.37
CA ASN A 54 3.06 8.29 -4.57
C ASN A 54 2.08 8.30 -3.39
N GLY A 55 1.86 7.14 -2.75
CA GLY A 55 1.04 7.00 -1.55
C GLY A 55 1.66 7.64 -0.30
N ALA A 56 2.97 7.85 -0.28
CA ALA A 56 3.71 8.51 0.81
C ALA A 56 4.09 9.97 0.52
N SER A 57 4.13 10.38 -0.75
CA SER A 57 4.61 11.71 -1.14
C SER A 57 3.53 12.79 -0.99
N ASP A 58 3.74 13.71 -0.05
CA ASP A 58 2.89 14.89 0.13
C ASP A 58 3.00 15.88 -1.04
N LYS A 59 4.06 15.79 -1.86
CA LYS A 59 4.25 16.61 -3.08
C LYS A 59 3.53 16.06 -4.32
N HIS A 60 3.03 14.82 -4.26
CA HIS A 60 2.22 14.28 -5.34
C HIS A 60 0.80 14.91 -5.30
N SER A 61 -0.01 14.75 -6.36
CA SER A 61 -1.32 15.43 -6.52
C SER A 61 -2.14 15.52 -5.24
N VAL A 62 -2.75 16.69 -5.00
CA VAL A 62 -3.62 17.00 -3.85
C VAL A 62 -4.83 16.05 -3.81
N THR A 63 -5.30 15.61 -4.98
CA THR A 63 -6.43 14.68 -5.10
C THR A 63 -6.04 13.23 -4.84
N TYR A 64 -4.75 12.91 -4.77
CA TYR A 64 -4.27 11.57 -4.53
C TYR A 64 -4.19 11.29 -3.03
N LYS A 65 -5.03 10.39 -2.52
CA LYS A 65 -5.04 10.00 -1.11
C LYS A 65 -3.67 9.44 -0.69
N LYS A 66 -3.08 10.05 0.34
CA LYS A 66 -1.77 9.68 0.89
C LYS A 66 -1.95 8.67 2.02
N TYR A 67 -1.93 7.39 1.70
CA TYR A 67 -2.19 6.36 2.69
C TYR A 67 -0.99 6.06 3.59
N PHE A 68 0.22 6.45 3.18
CA PHE A 68 1.45 5.98 3.80
C PHE A 68 2.34 7.12 4.31
N LEU A 69 3.24 6.77 5.22
CA LEU A 69 4.39 7.56 5.65
C LEU A 69 5.63 6.79 5.22
N SER A 70 6.61 7.49 4.62
CA SER A 70 7.93 6.91 4.37
C SER A 70 8.77 7.07 5.64
N VAL A 71 9.27 5.97 6.19
CA VAL A 71 10.13 5.98 7.39
C VAL A 71 11.62 5.88 7.04
N GLY A 72 11.96 5.92 5.75
CA GLY A 72 13.33 5.77 5.25
C GLY A 72 13.68 4.32 4.88
N GLY A 73 14.83 4.11 4.22
CA GLY A 73 15.31 2.77 3.87
C GLY A 73 14.40 1.95 2.94
N GLY A 74 13.48 2.60 2.20
CA GLY A 74 12.48 1.92 1.37
C GLY A 74 11.34 1.26 2.16
N GLN A 75 11.15 1.68 3.41
CA GLN A 75 10.10 1.20 4.29
C GLN A 75 8.99 2.24 4.50
N TYR A 76 7.79 1.75 4.77
CA TYR A 76 6.57 2.53 4.87
C TYR A 76 5.70 2.10 6.05
N GLU A 77 4.89 3.03 6.54
CA GLU A 77 3.83 2.80 7.51
C GLU A 77 2.51 3.36 6.97
N VAL A 78 1.38 2.82 7.41
CA VAL A 78 0.05 3.38 7.15
C VAL A 78 -0.16 4.60 8.04
N LYS A 79 -0.66 5.71 7.45
CA LYS A 79 -1.00 6.90 8.24
C LYS A 79 -2.02 6.52 9.34
N PRO A 80 -1.89 7.03 10.57
CA PRO A 80 -2.75 6.66 11.70
C PRO A 80 -4.26 6.75 11.41
N GLN A 81 -4.67 7.75 10.61
CA GLN A 81 -6.06 7.96 10.20
C GLN A 81 -6.67 6.83 9.33
N TYR A 82 -5.85 5.93 8.79
CA TYR A 82 -6.30 4.76 8.03
C TYR A 82 -6.08 3.45 8.80
N LYS A 83 -5.73 3.52 10.09
CA LYS A 83 -5.62 2.34 10.95
C LYS A 83 -6.98 1.99 11.57
N GLY A 84 -7.20 0.70 11.85
CA GLY A 84 -8.40 0.21 12.51
C GLY A 84 -9.46 -0.34 11.56
N ARG A 85 -10.73 -0.40 12.00
CA ARG A 85 -11.83 -1.02 11.23
C ARG A 85 -12.51 -0.06 10.25
N ASP A 86 -12.49 1.24 10.52
CA ASP A 86 -13.24 2.26 9.76
C ASP A 86 -12.31 3.18 8.94
N TRP A 87 -11.53 2.59 8.04
CA TRP A 87 -10.49 3.29 7.26
C TRP A 87 -10.90 3.65 5.82
N LEU A 88 -12.16 3.41 5.43
CA LEU A 88 -12.63 3.46 4.03
C LEU A 88 -13.01 4.86 3.52
#